data_AF-A0A1H1DIP8-F1
#
_entry.id   AF-A0A1H1DIP8-F1
#
_cell.length_a   1.000
_cell.length_b   1.000
_cell.length_c   1.000
_cell.angle_alpha   90.00
_cell.angle_beta   90.00
_cell.angle_gamma   90.00
#
_symmetry.space_group_name_H-M   'P 1'
#
loop_
_entity.id
_entity.type
_entity.pdbx_description
1 polymer ?
#
loop_
_entity_poly.entity_id
_entity_poly.type
_entity_poly.pdbx_seq_one_letter_code
_entity_poly.pdbx_strand_id
1 'polypeptide(L)'
;MAKENHGSKMGWFGWTILSVILVTIIGSFLFFFNIFNLDIKSIFSSEKNADGNEEPVSEETMEKVEEVQKTVGKDHTDIGKFVAEMHDFYNETTGYGRIASLDWEEQKDQANNILSTLDEKLSNVKDDALRADIERIKELAKKAINEQETEHVRNLHRMFHDLDIALNNYNGYDTIWKVTETLKTAN
;
A
#
# COMPACT_ATOMS: atom_id res chain seq x y z
N MET A 1 35.36 19.59 46.85
CA MET A 1 34.76 20.93 46.64
C MET A 1 34.41 21.08 45.17
N ALA A 2 33.36 21.84 44.88
CA ALA A 2 32.36 21.66 43.82
C ALA A 2 32.85 21.71 42.35
N LYS A 3 32.19 20.92 41.50
CA LYS A 3 32.22 20.99 40.02
C LYS A 3 31.28 22.13 39.59
N GLU A 4 31.84 23.24 39.12
CA GLU A 4 31.05 24.36 38.59
C GLU A 4 30.35 23.95 37.29
N ASN A 5 29.02 24.07 37.29
CA ASN A 5 28.17 23.91 36.12
C ASN A 5 28.06 25.30 35.46
N HIS A 6 28.75 25.50 34.33
CA HIS A 6 28.58 26.70 33.52
C HIS A 6 27.25 26.64 32.74
N GLY A 7 26.16 27.04 33.38
CA GLY A 7 24.92 27.35 32.68
C GLY A 7 25.10 28.62 31.86
N SER A 8 25.18 28.51 30.53
CA SER A 8 25.22 29.66 29.64
C SER A 8 23.91 30.45 29.76
N LYS A 9 23.96 31.64 30.36
CA LYS A 9 22.82 32.56 30.38
C LYS A 9 22.68 33.17 28.98
N MET A 10 21.79 32.60 28.18
CA MET A 10 21.52 33.08 26.82
C MET A 10 20.93 34.50 26.88
N GLY A 11 21.61 35.47 26.26
CA GLY A 11 21.16 36.87 26.21
C GLY A 11 19.93 37.08 25.32
N TRP A 12 19.34 38.28 25.35
CA TRP A 12 18.12 38.64 24.61
C TRP A 12 18.20 38.22 23.13
N PHE A 13 19.32 38.50 22.46
CA PHE A 13 19.52 38.12 21.05
C PHE A 13 19.50 36.60 20.79
N GLY A 14 19.95 35.79 21.74
CA GLY A 14 19.86 34.34 21.62
C GLY A 14 18.42 33.84 21.76
N TRP A 15 17.65 34.47 22.66
CA TRP A 15 16.21 34.18 22.81
C TRP A 15 15.39 34.55 21.58
N THR A 16 15.72 35.64 20.89
CA THR A 16 15.02 36.04 19.66
C THR A 16 15.35 35.11 18.50
N ILE A 17 16.60 34.66 18.36
CA ILE A 17 16.95 33.69 17.31
C ILE A 17 16.29 32.34 17.59
N LEU A 18 16.30 31.89 18.84
CA LEU A 18 15.65 30.64 19.24
C LEU A 18 14.13 30.68 18.97
N SER A 19 13.46 31.80 19.27
CA SER A 19 12.02 31.94 19.05
C SER A 19 11.67 31.95 17.56
N VAL A 20 12.47 32.63 16.73
CA VAL A 20 12.28 32.62 15.27
C VAL A 20 12.43 31.20 14.72
N ILE A 21 13.48 30.48 15.10
CA ILE A 21 13.69 29.09 14.69
C ILE A 21 12.50 28.21 15.10
N LEU A 22 12.04 28.34 16.35
CA LEU A 22 10.90 27.57 16.84
C LEU A 22 9.62 27.84 16.04
N VAL A 23 9.32 29.11 15.76
CA VAL A 23 8.15 29.51 14.97
C VAL A 23 8.26 29.00 13.54
N THR A 24 9.45 29.08 12.92
CA THR A 24 9.68 28.55 11.56
C THR A 24 9.51 27.03 11.52
N ILE A 25 10.00 26.30 12.52
CA ILE A 25 9.83 24.85 12.62
C ILE A 25 8.35 24.49 12.77
N ILE A 26 7.63 25.14 13.69
CA ILE A 26 6.20 24.89 13.91
C ILE A 26 5.41 25.21 12.64
N GLY A 27 5.67 26.35 11.99
CA GLY A 27 5.00 26.73 10.75
C GLY A 27 5.27 25.73 9.61
N SER A 28 6.53 25.30 9.45
CA SER A 28 6.90 24.29 8.44
C SER A 28 6.26 22.94 8.74
N PHE A 29 6.16 22.57 10.02
CA PHE A 29 5.50 21.35 10.46
C PHE A 29 4.01 21.38 10.13
N LEU A 30 3.29 22.45 10.49
CA LEU A 30 1.87 22.59 10.15
C LEU A 30 1.62 22.58 8.63
N PHE A 31 2.47 23.26 7.86
CA PHE A 31 2.39 23.30 6.40
C PHE A 31 2.62 21.92 5.76
N PHE A 32 3.60 21.16 6.24
CA PHE A 32 3.86 19.79 5.81
C PHE A 32 2.62 18.91 6.02
N PHE A 33 2.05 18.89 7.22
CA PHE A 33 0.86 18.08 7.50
C PHE A 33 -0.36 18.49 6.65
N ASN A 34 -0.50 19.79 6.34
CA ASN A 34 -1.55 20.28 5.45
C ASN A 34 -1.35 19.81 3.99
N ILE A 35 -0.13 19.85 3.46
CA ILE A 35 0.19 19.35 2.10
C ILE A 35 -0.10 17.85 1.99
N PHE A 36 0.28 17.08 3.00
CA PHE A 36 0.19 15.62 2.98
C PHE A 36 -1.13 15.08 3.56
N ASN A 37 -2.09 15.95 3.89
CA ASN A 37 -3.38 15.59 4.48
C ASN A 37 -3.25 14.66 5.71
N LEU A 38 -2.17 14.84 6.48
CA LEU A 38 -1.86 14.03 7.65
C LEU A 38 -2.61 14.58 8.87
N ASP A 39 -3.27 13.71 9.64
CA ASP A 39 -3.98 14.12 10.85
C ASP A 39 -3.02 14.23 12.05
N ILE A 40 -2.65 15.46 12.41
CA ILE A 40 -1.80 15.78 13.58
C ILE A 40 -2.43 15.24 14.88
N LYS A 41 -3.77 15.14 14.95
CA LYS A 41 -4.49 14.67 16.12
C LYS A 41 -4.20 13.19 16.41
N SER A 42 -3.88 12.39 15.39
CA SER A 42 -3.49 10.97 15.53
C SER A 42 -2.14 10.77 16.24
N ILE A 43 -1.23 11.76 16.16
CA ILE A 43 0.11 11.69 16.76
C ILE A 43 0.11 12.16 18.22
N PHE A 44 -0.71 13.16 18.54
CA PHE A 44 -0.77 13.77 19.88
C PHE A 44 -1.82 13.17 20.81
N SER A 45 -2.78 12.42 20.27
CA SER A 45 -3.75 11.67 21.06
C SER A 45 -3.26 10.23 21.19
N SER A 46 -2.77 9.83 22.36
CA SER A 46 -2.60 8.39 22.70
C SER A 46 -3.96 7.70 22.91
N GLU A 47 -4.94 8.00 22.07
CA GLU A 47 -6.16 7.23 21.89
C GLU A 47 -6.15 6.70 20.47
N LYS A 48 -6.05 5.37 20.39
CA LYS A 48 -6.13 4.53 19.20
C LYS A 48 -7.24 4.97 18.26
N ASN A 49 -6.92 5.80 17.28
CA ASN A 49 -7.64 5.94 16.02
C ASN A 49 -6.63 6.37 14.96
N ALA A 50 -5.64 5.50 14.73
CA ALA A 50 -4.90 5.45 13.49
C ALA A 50 -5.39 4.18 12.79
N ASP A 51 -6.10 4.37 11.68
CA ASP A 51 -6.35 3.33 10.69
C ASP A 51 -4.98 2.91 10.13
N GLY A 52 -4.47 1.82 10.67
CA GLY A 52 -3.06 1.42 10.59
C GLY A 52 -2.71 0.41 11.69
N ASN A 53 -3.60 -0.54 11.93
CA ASN A 53 -3.24 -1.76 12.66
C ASN A 53 -2.61 -2.72 11.65
N GLU A 54 -1.35 -2.49 11.32
CA GLU A 54 -0.52 -3.56 10.78
C GLU A 54 -0.09 -4.40 11.99
N GLU A 55 -0.98 -5.30 12.42
CA GLU A 55 -0.54 -6.38 13.30
C GLU A 55 0.47 -7.22 12.51
N PRO A 56 1.63 -7.56 13.11
CA PRO A 56 2.59 -8.42 12.43
C PRO A 56 1.90 -9.71 12.01
N VAL A 57 2.07 -10.08 10.74
CA VAL A 57 1.48 -11.29 10.16
C VAL A 57 1.87 -12.48 11.04
N SER A 58 0.86 -13.24 11.50
CA SER A 58 1.11 -14.36 12.41
C SER A 58 1.92 -15.47 11.72
N GLU A 59 2.70 -16.22 12.48
CA GLU A 59 3.48 -17.36 11.97
C GLU A 59 2.58 -18.38 11.24
N GLU A 60 1.38 -18.64 11.77
CA GLU A 60 0.36 -19.47 11.11
C GLU A 60 -0.05 -18.92 9.73
N THR A 61 -0.20 -17.60 9.60
CA THR A 61 -0.55 -16.96 8.32
C THR A 61 0.60 -17.08 7.33
N MET A 62 1.85 -16.98 7.78
CA MET A 62 3.03 -17.16 6.93
C MET A 62 3.13 -18.59 6.40
N GLU A 63 2.94 -19.61 7.25
CA GLU A 63 2.95 -21.01 6.82
C GLU A 63 1.87 -21.29 5.75
N LYS A 64 0.68 -20.73 5.95
CA LYS A 64 -0.44 -20.79 5.02
C LYS A 64 -0.13 -20.13 3.67
N VAL A 65 0.49 -18.95 3.69
CA VAL A 65 0.96 -18.27 2.47
C VAL A 65 1.99 -19.14 1.74
N GLU A 66 2.97 -19.71 2.46
CA GLU A 66 3.96 -20.60 1.85
C GLU A 66 3.32 -21.84 1.20
N GLU A 67 2.27 -22.41 1.79
CA GLU A 67 1.52 -23.52 1.21
C GLU A 67 0.86 -23.11 -0.11
N VAL A 68 0.19 -21.95 -0.14
CA VAL A 68 -0.42 -21.39 -1.36
C VAL A 68 0.64 -21.14 -2.44
N GLN A 69 1.79 -20.57 -2.09
CA GLN A 69 2.90 -20.35 -3.01
C GLN A 69 3.43 -21.68 -3.59
N LYS A 70 3.59 -22.72 -2.76
CA LYS A 70 4.09 -24.04 -3.18
C LYS A 70 3.08 -24.82 -4.03
N THR A 71 1.80 -24.47 -3.98
CA THR A 71 0.71 -25.10 -4.72
C THR A 71 0.23 -24.22 -5.88
N VAL A 72 -0.68 -23.28 -5.61
CA VAL A 72 -1.31 -22.39 -6.60
C VAL A 72 -0.26 -21.55 -7.32
N GLY A 73 0.67 -20.92 -6.58
CA GLY A 73 1.71 -20.07 -7.16
C GLY A 73 2.63 -20.83 -8.13
N LYS A 74 3.08 -22.01 -7.72
CA LYS A 74 3.93 -22.88 -8.55
C LYS A 74 3.23 -23.36 -9.82
N ASP A 75 1.92 -23.60 -9.77
CA ASP A 75 1.14 -24.07 -10.92
C ASP A 75 0.78 -22.94 -11.91
N HIS A 76 0.85 -21.67 -11.48
CA HIS A 76 0.43 -20.50 -12.25
C HIS A 76 1.52 -19.42 -12.37
N THR A 77 2.78 -19.83 -12.56
CA THR A 77 3.93 -18.89 -12.62
C THR A 77 3.83 -17.81 -13.69
N ASP A 78 3.13 -18.05 -14.79
CA ASP A 78 2.93 -17.07 -15.85
C ASP A 78 1.89 -15.99 -15.47
N ILE A 79 0.96 -16.33 -14.58
CA ILE A 79 0.04 -15.38 -13.96
C ILE A 79 0.76 -14.66 -12.83
N GLY A 80 1.56 -15.36 -12.03
CA GLY A 80 2.40 -14.77 -10.98
C GLY A 80 3.28 -13.63 -11.51
N LYS A 81 3.96 -13.83 -12.65
CA LYS A 81 4.75 -12.77 -13.30
C LYS A 81 3.92 -11.54 -13.67
N PHE A 82 2.77 -11.76 -14.29
CA PHE A 82 1.86 -10.67 -14.66
C PHE A 82 1.35 -9.92 -13.42
N VAL A 83 1.00 -10.65 -12.36
CA VAL A 83 0.58 -10.07 -11.09
C VAL A 83 1.68 -9.19 -10.48
N ALA A 84 2.94 -9.65 -10.47
CA ALA A 84 4.07 -8.86 -9.98
C ALA A 84 4.26 -7.57 -10.80
N GLU A 85 4.20 -7.66 -12.13
CA GLU A 85 4.27 -6.47 -13.01
C GLU A 85 3.16 -5.45 -12.73
N MET A 86 1.93 -5.93 -12.47
CA MET A 86 0.81 -5.04 -12.13
C MET A 86 0.96 -4.45 -10.72
N HIS A 87 1.46 -5.23 -9.76
CA HIS A 87 1.75 -4.74 -8.42
C HIS A 87 2.78 -3.61 -8.49
N ASP A 88 3.88 -3.77 -9.23
CA ASP A 88 4.90 -2.73 -9.43
C ASP A 88 4.28 -1.46 -10.05
N PHE A 89 3.47 -1.60 -11.10
CA PHE A 89 2.76 -0.48 -11.72
C PHE A 89 1.89 0.28 -10.71
N TYR A 90 1.07 -0.42 -9.93
CA TYR A 90 0.19 0.24 -8.96
C TYR A 90 0.97 0.82 -7.78
N ASN A 91 2.08 0.21 -7.38
CA ASN A 91 2.96 0.77 -6.37
C ASN A 91 3.57 2.10 -6.85
N GLU A 92 4.03 2.16 -8.11
CA GLU A 92 4.58 3.39 -8.69
C GLU A 92 3.52 4.48 -8.87
N THR A 93 2.33 4.14 -9.38
CA THR A 93 1.31 5.13 -9.77
C THR A 93 0.35 5.52 -8.63
N THR A 94 0.23 4.69 -7.60
CA THR A 94 -0.71 4.93 -6.48
C THR A 94 -0.03 5.03 -5.12
N GLY A 95 1.17 4.45 -4.98
CA GLY A 95 1.93 4.45 -3.74
C GLY A 95 2.41 5.84 -3.32
N TYR A 96 2.80 5.95 -2.05
CA TYR A 96 3.32 7.19 -1.44
C TYR A 96 2.41 8.42 -1.63
N GLY A 97 1.09 8.22 -1.62
CA GLY A 97 0.09 9.28 -1.73
C GLY A 97 -0.30 9.68 -3.15
N ARG A 98 0.35 9.11 -4.19
CA ARG A 98 0.05 9.42 -5.60
C ARG A 98 -1.38 9.07 -6.01
N ILE A 99 -2.02 8.16 -5.28
CA ILE A 99 -3.43 7.82 -5.47
C ILE A 99 -4.39 9.02 -5.36
N ALA A 100 -3.97 10.12 -4.71
CA ALA A 100 -4.76 11.35 -4.64
C ALA A 100 -4.77 12.17 -5.94
N SER A 101 -3.89 11.86 -6.89
CA SER A 101 -3.71 12.60 -8.15
C SER A 101 -3.31 11.65 -9.28
N LEU A 102 -4.22 10.74 -9.64
CA LEU A 102 -3.98 9.71 -10.66
C LEU A 102 -3.90 10.32 -12.07
N ASP A 103 -3.00 9.78 -12.90
CA ASP A 103 -3.06 9.94 -14.35
C ASP A 103 -4.10 8.95 -14.91
N TRP A 104 -5.30 9.44 -15.22
CA TRP A 104 -6.40 8.59 -15.64
C TRP A 104 -6.21 7.95 -17.02
N GLU A 105 -5.41 8.52 -17.90
CA GLU A 105 -5.14 7.90 -19.20
C GLU A 105 -4.19 6.71 -19.01
N GLU A 106 -3.15 6.88 -18.20
CA GLU A 106 -2.25 5.78 -17.82
C GLU A 106 -3.01 4.65 -17.09
N GLN A 107 -3.91 4.97 -16.16
CA GLN A 107 -4.73 3.96 -15.47
C GLN A 107 -5.67 3.22 -16.42
N LYS A 108 -6.25 3.90 -17.42
CA LYS A 108 -7.11 3.26 -18.43
C LYS A 108 -6.32 2.35 -19.35
N ASP A 109 -5.17 2.80 -19.84
CA ASP A 109 -4.30 2.00 -20.70
C ASP A 109 -3.89 0.72 -19.97
N GLN A 110 -3.53 0.83 -18.69
CA GLN A 110 -3.19 -0.34 -17.90
C GLN A 110 -4.40 -1.23 -17.59
N ALA A 111 -5.57 -0.66 -17.31
CA ALA A 111 -6.79 -1.44 -17.12
C ALA A 111 -7.20 -2.21 -18.39
N ASN A 112 -7.01 -1.63 -19.58
CA ASN A 112 -7.22 -2.32 -20.85
C ASN A 112 -6.20 -3.45 -21.04
N ASN A 113 -4.92 -3.20 -20.72
CA ASN A 113 -3.89 -4.24 -20.74
C ASN A 113 -4.26 -5.42 -19.83
N ILE A 114 -4.75 -5.14 -18.62
CA ILE A 114 -5.25 -6.14 -17.67
C ILE A 114 -6.36 -6.99 -18.29
N LEU A 115 -7.37 -6.36 -18.89
CA LEU A 115 -8.48 -7.08 -19.52
C LEU A 115 -8.00 -8.00 -20.64
N SER A 116 -7.16 -7.48 -21.54
CA SER A 116 -6.64 -8.26 -22.67
C SER A 116 -5.80 -9.46 -22.20
N THR A 117 -4.88 -9.25 -21.26
CA THR A 117 -3.97 -10.28 -20.77
C THR A 117 -4.70 -11.35 -19.98
N LEU A 118 -5.67 -10.97 -19.14
CA LEU A 118 -6.43 -11.93 -18.34
C LEU A 118 -7.43 -12.72 -19.17
N ASP A 119 -8.02 -12.14 -20.22
CA ASP A 119 -8.90 -12.90 -21.14
C ASP A 119 -8.12 -14.03 -21.85
N GLU A 120 -6.84 -13.82 -22.19
CA GLU A 120 -5.99 -14.85 -22.79
C GLU A 120 -5.56 -15.93 -21.78
N LYS A 121 -5.30 -15.54 -20.52
CA LYS A 121 -4.76 -16.44 -19.50
C LYS A 121 -5.82 -17.23 -18.73
N LEU A 122 -7.06 -16.72 -18.65
CA LEU A 122 -8.12 -17.27 -17.80
C LEU A 122 -8.41 -18.75 -18.07
N SER A 123 -8.34 -19.19 -19.33
CA SER A 123 -8.62 -20.60 -19.70
C SER A 123 -7.65 -21.60 -19.07
N ASN A 124 -6.48 -21.14 -18.61
CA ASN A 124 -5.45 -21.97 -18.01
C ASN A 124 -5.55 -22.06 -16.48
N VAL A 125 -6.46 -21.28 -15.88
CA VAL A 125 -6.65 -21.21 -14.42
C VAL A 125 -7.59 -22.31 -13.96
N LYS A 126 -7.04 -23.31 -13.27
CA LYS A 126 -7.81 -24.43 -12.71
C LYS A 126 -8.25 -24.19 -11.28
N ASP A 127 -7.52 -23.37 -10.54
CA ASP A 127 -7.85 -23.03 -9.17
C ASP A 127 -9.07 -22.10 -9.12
N ASP A 128 -10.10 -22.50 -8.39
CA ASP A 128 -11.39 -21.78 -8.36
C ASP A 128 -11.27 -20.44 -7.62
N ALA A 129 -10.42 -20.35 -6.59
CA ALA A 129 -10.22 -19.12 -5.82
C ALA A 129 -9.45 -18.08 -6.67
N LEU A 130 -8.36 -18.48 -7.31
CA LEU A 130 -7.61 -17.64 -8.24
C LEU A 130 -8.48 -17.20 -9.43
N ARG A 131 -9.34 -18.09 -9.96
CA ARG A 131 -10.27 -17.73 -11.03
C ARG A 131 -11.26 -16.66 -10.58
N ALA A 132 -11.79 -16.77 -9.36
CA ALA A 132 -12.70 -15.77 -8.79
C ALA A 132 -12.00 -14.41 -8.61
N ASP A 133 -10.75 -14.40 -8.13
CA ASP A 133 -9.96 -13.18 -7.99
C ASP A 133 -9.68 -12.51 -9.34
N ILE A 134 -9.34 -13.29 -10.37
CA ILE A 134 -9.12 -12.79 -11.73
C ILE A 134 -10.38 -12.15 -12.31
N GLU A 135 -11.55 -12.78 -12.16
CA GLU A 135 -12.81 -12.19 -12.64
C GLU A 135 -13.15 -10.89 -11.91
N ARG A 136 -12.90 -10.84 -10.61
CA ARG A 136 -13.08 -9.60 -9.83
C ARG A 136 -12.12 -8.49 -10.28
N ILE A 137 -10.87 -8.82 -10.59
CA ILE A 137 -9.91 -7.87 -11.18
C ILE A 137 -10.44 -7.33 -12.52
N LYS A 138 -10.98 -8.18 -13.38
CA LYS A 138 -11.57 -7.75 -14.66
C LYS A 138 -12.77 -6.82 -14.46
N GLU A 139 -13.63 -7.09 -13.48
CA GLU A 139 -14.72 -6.19 -13.12
C GLU A 139 -14.22 -4.82 -12.64
N LEU A 140 -13.22 -4.80 -11.75
CA LEU A 140 -12.61 -3.57 -11.26
C LEU A 140 -11.91 -2.78 -12.38
N ALA A 141 -11.20 -3.45 -13.28
CA ALA A 141 -10.56 -2.82 -14.43
C ALA A 141 -11.59 -2.14 -15.35
N LYS A 142 -12.71 -2.82 -15.64
CA LYS A 142 -13.84 -2.21 -16.40
C LYS A 142 -14.39 -0.97 -15.68
N LYS A 143 -14.55 -1.02 -14.36
CA LYS A 143 -15.04 0.13 -13.58
C LYS A 143 -14.03 1.27 -13.56
N ALA A 144 -12.74 0.99 -13.41
CA ALA A 144 -11.68 2.00 -13.46
C ALA A 144 -11.69 2.76 -14.80
N ILE A 145 -11.92 2.05 -15.92
CA ILE A 145 -12.05 2.66 -17.25
C ILE A 145 -13.27 3.57 -17.36
N ASN A 146 -14.43 3.09 -16.90
CA ASN A 146 -15.72 3.73 -17.16
C ASN A 146 -16.05 4.85 -16.16
N GLU A 147 -15.67 4.67 -14.90
CA GLU A 147 -16.13 5.50 -13.78
C GLU A 147 -15.04 6.47 -13.31
N GLN A 148 -13.77 6.15 -13.52
CA GLN A 148 -12.63 6.96 -13.04
C GLN A 148 -12.72 7.29 -11.54
N GLU A 149 -13.12 6.30 -10.74
CA GLU A 149 -13.17 6.42 -9.29
C GLU A 149 -11.90 5.84 -8.67
N THR A 150 -11.24 6.62 -7.82
CA THR A 150 -9.99 6.25 -7.15
C THR A 150 -10.11 4.95 -6.35
N GLU A 151 -11.31 4.63 -5.86
CA GLU A 151 -11.57 3.39 -5.13
C GLU A 151 -11.32 2.13 -5.99
N HIS A 152 -11.68 2.15 -7.28
CA HIS A 152 -11.46 1.00 -8.16
C HIS A 152 -9.97 0.73 -8.37
N VAL A 153 -9.19 1.80 -8.57
CA VAL A 153 -7.73 1.73 -8.69
C VAL A 153 -7.08 1.26 -7.39
N ARG A 154 -7.55 1.75 -6.23
CA ARG A 154 -7.09 1.27 -4.92
C ARG A 154 -7.33 -0.23 -4.75
N ASN A 155 -8.50 -0.70 -5.14
CA ASN A 155 -8.87 -2.10 -5.01
C ASN A 155 -8.07 -2.97 -5.98
N LEU A 156 -7.80 -2.50 -7.20
CA LEU A 156 -6.88 -3.18 -8.13
C LEU A 156 -5.49 -3.34 -7.51
N HIS A 157 -4.91 -2.27 -6.97
CA HIS A 157 -3.61 -2.34 -6.28
C HIS A 157 -3.62 -3.39 -5.16
N ARG A 158 -4.59 -3.34 -4.25
CA ARG A 158 -4.67 -4.29 -3.13
C ARG A 158 -4.84 -5.75 -3.60
N MET A 159 -5.61 -5.97 -4.66
CA MET A 159 -5.77 -7.31 -5.22
C MET A 159 -4.47 -7.83 -5.84
N PHE A 160 -3.76 -7.02 -6.61
CA PHE A 160 -2.46 -7.42 -7.17
C PHE A 160 -1.42 -7.62 -6.09
N HIS A 161 -1.41 -6.79 -5.05
CA HIS A 161 -0.53 -6.97 -3.90
C HIS A 161 -0.77 -8.32 -3.20
N ASP A 162 -2.01 -8.61 -2.80
CA ASP A 162 -2.35 -9.87 -2.12
C ASP A 162 -2.11 -11.09 -3.04
N LEU A 163 -2.36 -10.98 -4.35
CA LEU A 163 -2.02 -12.05 -5.29
C LEU A 163 -0.51 -12.22 -5.49
N ASP A 164 0.28 -11.14 -5.41
CA ASP A 164 1.73 -11.22 -5.53
C ASP A 164 2.33 -12.01 -4.36
N ILE A 165 1.81 -11.77 -3.15
CA ILE A 165 2.08 -12.61 -1.97
C ILE A 165 1.71 -14.07 -2.23
N ALA A 166 0.52 -14.31 -2.78
CA ALA A 166 0.00 -15.67 -2.96
C ALA A 166 0.76 -16.47 -4.02
N LEU A 167 1.12 -15.84 -5.13
CA LEU A 167 1.58 -16.53 -6.34
C LEU A 167 3.10 -16.50 -6.51
N ASN A 168 3.78 -15.52 -5.90
CA ASN A 168 5.22 -15.35 -6.02
C ASN A 168 5.90 -15.53 -4.66
N ASN A 169 7.22 -15.76 -4.64
CA ASN A 169 8.03 -15.75 -3.40
C ASN A 169 8.25 -14.32 -2.87
N TYR A 170 7.21 -13.49 -2.89
CA TYR A 170 7.24 -12.14 -2.38
C TYR A 170 7.10 -12.19 -0.85
N ASN A 171 8.20 -11.92 -0.15
CA ASN A 171 8.30 -11.96 1.31
C ASN A 171 8.53 -10.57 1.94
N GLY A 172 8.45 -9.51 1.13
CA GLY A 172 8.65 -8.12 1.55
C GLY A 172 7.37 -7.41 1.95
N TYR A 173 6.32 -8.16 2.32
CA TYR A 173 5.03 -7.58 2.67
C TYR A 173 4.94 -7.28 4.17
N ASP A 174 4.57 -6.04 4.49
CA ASP A 174 4.24 -5.64 5.86
C ASP A 174 2.76 -5.93 6.18
N THR A 175 1.91 -6.05 5.15
CA THR A 175 0.46 -6.19 5.28
C THR A 175 -0.13 -7.21 4.31
N ILE A 176 -1.19 -7.90 4.73
CA ILE A 176 -2.10 -8.67 3.85
C ILE A 176 -3.49 -8.04 3.99
N TRP A 177 -4.05 -7.53 2.89
CA TRP A 177 -5.34 -6.83 2.92
C TRP A 177 -6.55 -7.78 2.98
N LYS A 178 -6.32 -9.07 2.72
CA LYS A 178 -7.33 -10.14 2.71
C LYS A 178 -8.45 -9.82 1.72
N VAL A 179 -8.10 -9.25 0.57
CA VAL A 179 -9.07 -8.89 -0.48
C VAL A 179 -9.22 -9.98 -1.55
N THR A 180 -8.33 -10.97 -1.55
CA THR A 180 -8.33 -12.12 -2.47
C THR A 180 -8.91 -13.37 -1.81
N GLU A 181 -9.62 -14.18 -2.58
CA GLU A 181 -10.08 -15.49 -2.15
C GLU A 181 -8.90 -16.47 -2.05
N THR A 182 -7.91 -16.34 -2.94
CA THR A 182 -6.69 -17.18 -2.98
C THR A 182 -5.94 -17.22 -1.64
N LEU A 183 -5.91 -16.10 -0.90
CA LEU A 183 -5.33 -16.05 0.45
C LEU A 183 -6.35 -16.30 1.57
N LYS A 184 -7.65 -16.09 1.34
CA LYS A 184 -8.69 -16.35 2.36
C LYS A 184 -8.92 -17.84 2.59
N THR A 185 -8.84 -18.66 1.55
CA THR A 185 -9.02 -20.12 1.63
C THR A 185 -7.95 -20.82 2.47
N ALA A 186 -6.91 -20.11 2.89
CA ALA A 186 -5.92 -20.64 3.79
C ALA A 186 -6.35 -20.64 5.26
N ASN A 187 -7.53 -20.08 5.65
CA ASN A 187 -7.97 -20.03 7.05
C ASN A 187 -8.75 -21.24 7.56
#